data_AF-A0A956UDK8-F1
#
_entry.id   AF-A0A956UDK8-F1
#
_cell.length_a   1.000
_cell.length_b   1.000
_cell.length_c   1.000
_cell.angle_alpha   90.00
_cell.angle_beta   90.00
_cell.angle_gamma   90.00
#
_symmetry.space_group_name_H-M   'P 1'
#
loop_
_entity.id
_entity.type
_entity.pdbx_description
1 polymer ?
#
loop_
_entity_poly.entity_id
_entity_poly.type
_entity_poly.pdbx_seq_one_letter_code
_entity_poly.pdbx_strand_id
1 'polypeptide(L)'
;DIITQQLELFLEKNGVSFSFPPADQVINNKAAFEEMMAAFAEVHPNQGVLLVVDEFLEYLRSRKDHDLVLDLSFLREIGEVAKHLRFRFVAGVQEAIFDSSRFQHVADSLRRVKDRFTQVLLARQDVSFVVAERLLKKTADQQEKIRTYLTPFAKFYGSMNERMDEYVRLFPVHPDYIGTFERLVFTEKRG
;
A
#
# COMPACT_ATOMS: atom_id res chain seq x y z
N ASP A 1 11.00 -13.97 8.06
CA ASP A 1 10.52 -14.01 9.47
C ASP A 1 9.29 -13.16 9.74
N ILE A 2 9.33 -11.83 9.60
CA ILE A 2 8.16 -11.00 10.00
C ILE A 2 6.88 -11.35 9.24
N ILE A 3 6.98 -11.60 7.93
CA ILE A 3 5.81 -11.96 7.10
C ILE A 3 5.25 -13.33 7.48
N THR A 4 6.11 -14.33 7.63
CA THR A 4 5.69 -15.70 7.96
C THR A 4 5.08 -15.78 9.36
N GLN A 5 5.67 -15.11 10.34
CA GLN A 5 5.11 -15.05 11.71
C GLN A 5 3.74 -14.37 11.75
N GLN A 6 3.56 -13.25 11.04
CA GLN A 6 2.25 -12.59 10.99
C GLN A 6 1.19 -13.44 10.28
N LEU A 7 1.60 -14.23 9.27
CA LEU A 7 0.71 -15.19 8.62
C LEU A 7 0.32 -16.33 9.57
N GLU A 8 1.26 -16.91 10.32
CA GLU A 8 0.96 -17.95 11.32
C GLU A 8 -0.05 -17.46 12.36
N LEU A 9 0.18 -16.28 12.94
CA LEU A 9 -0.75 -15.66 13.89
C LEU A 9 -2.14 -15.43 13.27
N PHE A 10 -2.19 -15.00 12.01
CA PHE A 10 -3.43 -14.86 11.28
C PHE A 10 -4.14 -16.21 11.08
N LEU A 11 -3.41 -17.25 10.68
CA LEU A 11 -3.95 -18.58 10.44
C LEU A 11 -4.50 -19.18 11.73
N GLU A 12 -3.75 -19.11 12.82
CA GLU A 12 -4.17 -19.61 14.14
C GLU A 12 -5.46 -18.92 14.60
N LYS A 13 -5.53 -17.59 14.49
CA LYS A 13 -6.73 -16.81 14.83
C LYS A 13 -7.95 -17.20 13.98
N ASN A 14 -7.73 -17.72 12.78
CA ASN A 14 -8.78 -18.18 11.87
C ASN A 14 -8.96 -19.71 11.89
N GLY A 15 -8.43 -20.41 12.90
CA GLY A 15 -8.63 -21.84 13.10
C GLY A 15 -7.85 -22.74 12.15
N VAL A 16 -6.79 -22.22 11.51
CA VAL A 16 -5.90 -22.97 10.63
C VAL A 16 -4.58 -23.23 11.36
N SER A 17 -4.26 -24.50 11.61
CA SER A 17 -2.99 -24.89 12.22
C SER A 17 -1.95 -25.11 11.12
N PHE A 18 -1.01 -24.17 10.99
CA PHE A 18 0.09 -24.25 10.04
C PHE A 18 1.29 -23.47 10.60
N SER A 19 2.50 -24.00 10.39
CA SER A 19 3.74 -23.29 10.70
C SER A 19 4.70 -23.37 9.53
N PHE A 20 5.31 -22.24 9.21
CA PHE A 20 6.33 -22.16 8.18
C PHE A 20 7.63 -22.80 8.67
N PRO A 21 8.38 -23.47 7.78
CA PRO A 21 9.72 -23.92 8.10
C PRO A 21 10.62 -22.73 8.45
N PRO A 22 11.60 -22.92 9.35
CA PRO A 22 12.48 -21.85 9.79
C PRO A 22 13.38 -21.39 8.62
N ALA A 23 13.65 -20.09 8.55
CA ALA A 23 14.27 -19.42 7.39
C ALA A 23 15.64 -19.98 6.98
N ASP A 24 16.36 -20.59 7.92
CA ASP A 24 17.65 -21.27 7.71
C ASP A 24 17.52 -22.64 7.02
N GLN A 25 16.33 -23.22 7.00
CA GLN A 25 16.02 -24.52 6.38
C GLN A 25 15.13 -24.38 5.15
N VAL A 26 14.65 -23.17 4.83
CA VAL A 26 13.80 -22.95 3.66
C VAL A 26 14.62 -22.92 2.39
N ILE A 27 14.71 -24.06 1.72
CA ILE A 27 15.26 -24.16 0.36
C ILE A 27 14.27 -23.59 -0.66
N ASN A 28 12.96 -23.61 -0.35
CA ASN A 28 11.90 -23.22 -1.28
C ASN A 28 10.66 -22.66 -0.55
N ASN A 29 10.45 -21.34 -0.58
CA ASN A 29 9.26 -20.75 0.05
C ASN A 29 7.97 -21.11 -0.70
N LYS A 30 8.06 -21.48 -1.98
CA LYS A 30 6.88 -21.78 -2.80
C LYS A 30 6.05 -22.93 -2.26
N ALA A 31 6.70 -24.04 -1.93
CA ALA A 31 6.03 -25.21 -1.36
C ALA A 31 5.33 -24.85 -0.04
N ALA A 32 5.99 -24.09 0.83
CA ALA A 32 5.41 -23.67 2.10
C ALA A 32 4.13 -22.81 1.90
N PHE A 33 4.12 -21.90 0.92
CA PHE A 33 2.91 -21.12 0.61
C PHE A 33 1.80 -21.96 -0.04
N GLU A 34 2.14 -22.97 -0.85
CA GLU A 34 1.17 -23.91 -1.43
C GLU A 34 0.51 -24.75 -0.34
N GLU A 35 1.30 -25.32 0.58
CA GLU A 35 0.81 -26.07 1.74
C GLU A 35 -0.01 -25.21 2.70
N MET A 36 0.45 -23.99 2.98
CA MET A 36 -0.30 -23.01 3.79
C MET A 36 -1.68 -22.75 3.19
N MET A 37 -1.76 -22.49 1.88
CA MET A 37 -3.03 -22.21 1.22
C MET A 37 -3.92 -23.45 1.11
N ALA A 38 -3.35 -24.66 1.04
CA ALA A 38 -4.10 -25.90 1.10
C ALA A 38 -4.76 -26.07 2.48
N ALA A 39 -3.99 -25.92 3.57
CA ALA A 39 -4.52 -25.96 4.93
C ALA A 39 -5.59 -24.88 5.17
N PHE A 40 -5.38 -23.68 4.63
CA PHE A 40 -6.38 -22.62 4.71
C PHE A 40 -7.67 -22.97 3.96
N ALA A 41 -7.58 -23.58 2.78
CA ALA A 41 -8.74 -23.94 1.96
C ALA A 41 -9.59 -25.07 2.57
N GLU A 42 -9.00 -25.95 3.39
CA GLU A 42 -9.75 -26.98 4.14
C GLU A 42 -10.72 -26.36 5.16
N VAL A 43 -10.28 -25.30 5.85
CA VAL A 43 -11.10 -24.61 6.87
C VAL A 43 -11.98 -23.53 6.25
N HIS A 44 -11.47 -22.80 5.26
CA HIS A 44 -12.13 -21.67 4.59
C HIS A 44 -12.27 -21.91 3.08
N PRO A 45 -13.14 -22.85 2.67
CA PRO A 45 -13.36 -23.14 1.27
C PRO A 45 -13.88 -21.92 0.54
N ASN A 46 -13.45 -21.75 -0.70
CA ASN A 46 -13.79 -20.61 -1.55
C ASN A 46 -13.32 -19.23 -1.05
N GLN A 47 -12.41 -19.16 -0.08
CA GLN A 47 -11.79 -17.90 0.36
C GLN A 47 -10.33 -17.80 -0.09
N GLY A 48 -9.72 -16.64 0.11
CA GLY A 48 -8.33 -16.38 -0.18
C GLY A 48 -7.71 -15.46 0.87
N VAL A 49 -6.39 -15.42 0.94
CA VAL A 49 -5.65 -14.63 1.91
C VAL A 49 -5.08 -13.39 1.21
N LEU A 50 -5.31 -12.21 1.80
CA LEU A 50 -4.72 -10.95 1.36
C LEU A 50 -3.79 -10.43 2.46
N LEU A 51 -2.51 -10.36 2.16
CA LEU A 51 -1.51 -9.72 3.01
C LEU A 51 -1.27 -8.29 2.51
N VAL A 52 -1.53 -7.31 3.37
CA VAL A 52 -1.26 -5.89 3.09
C VAL A 52 -0.15 -5.43 4.04
N VAL A 53 0.93 -4.89 3.47
CA VAL A 53 2.07 -4.37 4.22
C VAL A 53 2.25 -2.89 3.91
N ASP A 54 1.98 -2.04 4.89
CA ASP A 54 2.29 -0.62 4.77
C ASP A 54 3.78 -0.38 5.02
N GLU A 55 4.33 0.68 4.41
CA GLU A 55 5.72 1.11 4.57
C GLU A 55 6.78 0.00 4.36
N PHE A 56 6.48 -0.96 3.47
CA PHE A 56 7.33 -2.12 3.27
C PHE A 56 8.78 -1.76 2.89
N LEU A 57 8.96 -0.65 2.17
CA LEU A 57 10.28 -0.18 1.77
C LEU A 57 11.10 0.35 2.96
N GLU A 58 10.46 0.91 3.99
CA GLU A 58 11.14 1.33 5.22
C GLU A 58 11.75 0.13 5.93
N TYR A 59 11.00 -0.97 6.02
CA TYR A 59 11.51 -2.23 6.52
C TYR A 59 12.75 -2.68 5.74
N LEU A 60 12.69 -2.73 4.41
CA LEU A 60 13.83 -3.13 3.57
C LEU A 60 15.06 -2.24 3.76
N ARG A 61 14.88 -0.92 3.97
CA ARG A 61 15.99 0.02 4.22
C ARG A 61 16.75 -0.29 5.50
N SER A 62 16.04 -0.74 6.54
CA SER A 62 16.62 -1.08 7.84
C SER A 62 17.49 -2.35 7.83
N ARG A 63 17.35 -3.18 6.79
CA ARG A 63 18.04 -4.48 6.67
C ARG A 63 19.50 -4.27 6.31
N LYS A 64 20.34 -5.21 6.74
CA LYS A 64 21.73 -5.32 6.27
C LYS A 64 21.76 -5.89 4.86
N ASP A 65 22.84 -5.67 4.12
CA ASP A 65 22.91 -6.02 2.69
C ASP A 65 22.64 -7.50 2.39
N HIS A 66 23.20 -8.40 3.19
CA HIS A 66 22.94 -9.83 3.06
C HIS A 66 21.45 -10.17 3.25
N ASP A 67 20.86 -9.66 4.34
CA ASP A 67 19.46 -9.94 4.69
C ASP A 67 18.50 -9.32 3.67
N LEU A 68 18.85 -8.15 3.14
CA LEU A 68 18.10 -7.48 2.09
C LEU A 68 18.04 -8.32 0.81
N VAL A 69 19.14 -8.95 0.40
CA VAL A 69 19.14 -9.85 -0.77
C VAL A 69 18.21 -11.05 -0.55
N LEU A 70 18.22 -11.63 0.65
CA LEU A 70 17.32 -12.73 1.01
C LEU A 70 15.85 -12.28 0.98
N ASP A 71 15.54 -11.12 1.56
CA ASP A 71 14.19 -10.55 1.57
C ASP A 71 13.70 -10.25 0.14
N LEU A 72 14.56 -9.75 -0.75
CA LEU A 72 14.22 -9.55 -2.17
C LEU A 72 13.99 -10.87 -2.91
N SER A 73 14.75 -11.93 -2.61
CA SER A 73 14.50 -13.26 -3.17
C SER A 73 13.16 -13.81 -2.68
N PHE A 74 12.86 -13.67 -1.39
CA PHE A 74 11.59 -14.06 -0.80
C PHE A 74 10.40 -13.35 -1.46
N LEU A 75 10.49 -12.03 -1.68
CA LEU A 75 9.43 -11.28 -2.39
C LEU A 75 9.23 -11.73 -3.82
N ARG A 76 10.33 -12.09 -4.50
CA ARG A 76 10.28 -12.62 -5.86
C ARG A 76 9.49 -13.93 -5.89
N GLU A 77 9.71 -14.80 -4.91
CA GLU A 77 8.97 -16.06 -4.74
C GLU A 77 7.49 -15.80 -4.39
N ILE A 78 7.20 -14.86 -3.49
CA ILE A 78 5.82 -14.42 -3.20
C ILE A 78 5.10 -13.97 -4.48
N GLY A 79 5.74 -13.11 -5.27
CA GLY A 79 5.16 -12.61 -6.52
C GLY A 79 4.92 -13.72 -7.56
N GLU A 80 5.69 -14.81 -7.50
CA GLU A 80 5.46 -15.99 -8.35
C GLU A 80 4.28 -16.83 -7.87
N VAL A 81 4.23 -17.18 -6.58
CA VAL A 81 3.16 -18.04 -6.05
C VAL A 81 1.79 -17.36 -6.06
N ALA A 82 1.76 -16.04 -5.88
CA ALA A 82 0.53 -15.26 -5.94
C ALA A 82 -0.16 -15.35 -7.31
N LYS A 83 0.53 -15.74 -8.39
CA LYS A 83 -0.10 -15.91 -9.71
C LYS A 83 -1.06 -17.09 -9.78
N HIS A 84 -0.81 -18.13 -9.00
CA HIS A 84 -1.54 -19.40 -9.10
C HIS A 84 -2.32 -19.74 -7.83
N LEU A 85 -1.95 -19.16 -6.69
CA LEU A 85 -2.67 -19.31 -5.44
C LEU A 85 -3.76 -18.25 -5.26
N ARG A 86 -4.74 -18.57 -4.41
CA ARG A 86 -5.72 -17.60 -3.86
C ARG A 86 -5.10 -16.74 -2.75
N PHE A 87 -3.85 -16.34 -2.96
CA PHE A 87 -3.05 -15.49 -2.10
C PHE A 87 -2.74 -14.19 -2.83
N ARG A 88 -2.90 -13.05 -2.16
CA ARG A 88 -2.57 -11.74 -2.70
C ARG A 88 -1.67 -11.01 -1.73
N PHE A 89 -0.66 -10.34 -2.27
CA PHE A 89 0.26 -9.51 -1.53
C PHE A 89 0.20 -8.09 -2.07
N VAL A 90 -0.01 -7.13 -1.18
CA VAL A 90 -0.02 -5.70 -1.49
C VAL A 90 0.97 -5.03 -0.54
N ALA A 91 1.89 -4.25 -1.09
CA ALA A 91 2.86 -3.50 -0.32
C ALA A 91 2.91 -2.03 -0.73
N GLY A 92 2.95 -1.14 0.26
CA GLY A 92 3.22 0.29 0.05
C GLY A 92 4.70 0.53 -0.20
N VAL A 93 5.03 1.18 -1.32
CA VAL A 93 6.39 1.60 -1.67
C VAL A 93 6.40 3.07 -2.06
N GLN A 94 7.44 3.81 -1.65
CA GLN A 94 7.61 5.22 -2.03
C GLN A 94 8.58 5.29 -3.24
N GLU A 95 8.13 5.89 -4.35
CA GLU A 95 8.84 5.90 -5.64
C GLU A 95 10.27 6.46 -5.57
N ALA A 96 10.49 7.51 -4.77
CA ALA A 96 11.77 8.23 -4.71
C ALA A 96 12.97 7.38 -4.24
N ILE A 97 12.73 6.18 -3.75
CA ILE A 97 13.75 5.36 -3.09
C ILE A 97 14.28 4.25 -4.00
N PHE A 98 13.58 3.93 -5.08
CA PHE A 98 14.11 3.06 -6.14
C PHE A 98 15.37 3.64 -6.80
N ASP A 99 15.56 4.97 -6.69
CA ASP A 99 16.73 5.71 -7.15
C ASP A 99 17.77 5.96 -6.03
N SER A 100 17.57 5.41 -4.82
CA SER A 100 18.49 5.66 -3.71
C SER A 100 19.80 4.87 -3.84
N SER A 101 20.92 5.49 -3.46
CA SER A 101 22.24 4.86 -3.42
C SER A 101 22.25 3.57 -2.58
N ARG A 102 21.42 3.50 -1.54
CA ARG A 102 21.25 2.34 -0.65
C ARG A 102 20.95 1.04 -1.39
N PHE A 103 20.19 1.10 -2.49
CA PHE A 103 19.75 -0.08 -3.25
C PHE A 103 20.52 -0.32 -4.54
N GLN A 104 21.54 0.49 -4.85
CA GLN A 104 22.31 0.33 -6.10
C GLN A 104 22.92 -1.07 -6.23
N HIS A 105 23.44 -1.64 -5.14
CA HIS A 105 24.03 -2.98 -5.13
C HIS A 105 23.03 -4.12 -5.35
N VAL A 106 21.72 -3.86 -5.15
CA VAL A 106 20.65 -4.85 -5.32
C VAL A 106 19.64 -4.43 -6.40
N ALA A 107 19.99 -3.44 -7.23
CA ALA A 107 19.08 -2.83 -8.21
C ALA A 107 18.50 -3.86 -9.18
N ASP A 108 19.30 -4.83 -9.63
CA ASP A 108 18.84 -5.90 -10.52
C ASP A 108 17.83 -6.84 -9.84
N SER A 109 18.07 -7.20 -8.58
CA SER A 109 17.12 -8.01 -7.80
C SER A 109 15.82 -7.26 -7.58
N LEU A 110 15.90 -5.96 -7.26
CA LEU A 110 14.73 -5.11 -7.07
C LEU A 110 13.92 -4.94 -8.37
N ARG A 111 14.58 -4.78 -9.52
CA ARG A 111 13.92 -4.73 -10.84
C ARG A 111 13.17 -6.04 -11.12
N ARG A 112 13.80 -7.20 -10.86
CA ARG A 112 13.14 -8.52 -11.01
C ARG A 112 11.94 -8.72 -10.10
N VAL A 113 11.98 -8.15 -8.88
CA VAL A 113 10.83 -8.12 -7.98
C VAL A 113 9.75 -7.24 -8.62
N LYS A 114 10.07 -6.00 -8.99
CA LYS A 114 9.14 -5.06 -9.64
C LYS A 114 8.41 -5.70 -10.84
N ASP A 115 9.11 -6.43 -11.71
CA ASP A 115 8.52 -7.07 -12.90
C ASP A 115 7.45 -8.14 -12.56
N ARG A 116 7.38 -8.60 -11.31
CA ARG A 116 6.38 -9.58 -10.83
C ARG A 116 5.17 -8.93 -10.16
N PHE A 117 5.23 -7.63 -9.87
CA PHE A 117 4.14 -6.91 -9.19
C PHE A 117 3.46 -5.92 -10.13
N THR A 118 2.15 -5.78 -9.98
CA THR A 118 1.40 -4.70 -10.62
C THR A 118 1.62 -3.42 -9.85
N GLN A 119 2.09 -2.38 -10.53
CA GLN A 119 2.25 -1.06 -9.94
C GLN A 119 0.91 -0.31 -9.98
N VAL A 120 0.45 0.14 -8.82
CA VAL A 120 -0.69 1.05 -8.71
C VAL A 120 -0.14 2.37 -8.21
N LEU A 121 -0.05 3.34 -9.12
CA LEU A 121 0.36 4.69 -8.78
C LEU A 121 -0.83 5.40 -8.14
N LEU A 122 -0.64 5.91 -6.92
CA LEU A 122 -1.63 6.74 -6.26
C LEU A 122 -1.60 8.11 -6.90
N ALA A 123 -2.66 8.45 -7.64
CA ALA A 123 -2.80 9.75 -8.27
C ALA A 123 -3.37 10.78 -7.30
N ARG A 124 -3.19 12.06 -7.63
CA ARG A 124 -3.73 13.19 -6.84
C ARG A 124 -5.23 13.08 -6.55
N GLN A 125 -5.99 12.56 -7.51
CA GLN A 125 -7.43 12.37 -7.36
C GLN A 125 -7.76 11.36 -6.25
N ASP A 126 -6.92 10.35 -6.05
CA ASP A 126 -7.08 9.34 -5.01
C ASP A 126 -6.88 9.94 -3.62
N VAL A 127 -5.90 10.85 -3.47
CA VAL A 127 -5.63 11.54 -2.20
C VAL A 127 -6.79 12.48 -1.84
N SER A 128 -7.24 13.31 -2.79
CA SER A 128 -8.41 14.17 -2.58
C SER A 128 -9.65 13.37 -2.18
N PHE A 129 -9.88 12.21 -2.81
CA PHE A 129 -10.98 11.32 -2.45
C PHE A 129 -10.85 10.78 -1.03
N VAL A 130 -9.67 10.28 -0.64
CA VAL A 130 -9.44 9.77 0.72
C VAL A 130 -9.64 10.88 1.76
N VAL A 131 -9.16 12.09 1.52
CA VAL A 131 -9.36 13.23 2.42
C VAL A 131 -10.86 13.54 2.57
N ALA A 132 -11.60 13.61 1.46
CA ALA A 132 -13.03 13.88 1.47
C ALA A 132 -13.84 12.79 2.19
N GLU A 133 -13.54 11.51 1.97
CA GLU A 133 -14.38 10.40 2.43
C GLU A 133 -13.95 9.81 3.79
N ARG A 134 -12.68 9.90 4.17
CA ARG A 134 -12.17 9.35 5.44
C ARG A 134 -11.95 10.41 6.52
N LEU A 135 -11.44 11.58 6.16
CA LEU A 135 -11.09 12.63 7.13
C LEU A 135 -12.19 13.69 7.26
N LEU A 136 -12.78 14.06 6.13
CA LEU A 136 -13.73 15.18 6.04
C LEU A 136 -15.11 14.72 5.60
N LYS A 137 -15.51 13.49 5.95
CA LYS A 137 -16.77 12.89 5.53
C LYS A 137 -17.94 13.78 5.93
N LYS A 138 -18.82 14.08 4.96
CA LYS A 138 -19.97 14.96 5.15
C LYS A 138 -21.27 14.27 4.76
N THR A 139 -22.33 14.52 5.52
CA THR A 139 -23.70 14.19 5.12
C THR A 139 -24.21 15.15 4.05
N ALA A 140 -25.31 14.80 3.36
CA ALA A 140 -25.95 15.68 2.39
C ALA A 140 -26.31 17.05 3.00
N ASP A 141 -26.89 17.06 4.21
CA ASP A 141 -27.23 18.29 4.93
C ASP A 141 -26.01 19.17 5.24
N GLN A 142 -24.88 18.54 5.59
CA GLN A 142 -23.63 19.27 5.85
C GLN A 142 -23.06 19.85 4.56
N GLN A 143 -23.11 19.10 3.45
CA GLN A 143 -22.67 19.60 2.14
C GLN A 143 -23.51 20.81 1.70
N GLU A 144 -24.82 20.77 1.91
CA GLU A 144 -25.71 21.87 1.55
C GLU A 144 -25.45 23.14 2.38
N LYS A 145 -25.24 22.98 3.69
CA LYS A 145 -24.84 24.10 4.57
C LYS A 145 -23.52 24.72 4.13
N ILE A 146 -22.54 23.90 3.77
CA ILE A 146 -21.23 24.38 3.30
C ILE A 146 -21.37 25.07 1.95
N ARG A 147 -22.13 24.51 1.01
CA ARG A 147 -22.40 25.14 -0.29
C ARG A 147 -23.03 26.51 -0.11
N THR A 148 -24.06 26.60 0.72
CA THR A 148 -24.75 27.86 1.04
C THR A 148 -23.77 28.88 1.63
N TYR A 149 -22.89 28.44 2.53
CA TYR A 149 -21.85 29.28 3.13
C TYR A 149 -20.82 29.77 2.10
N LEU A 150 -20.38 28.91 1.18
CA LEU A 150 -19.32 29.22 0.22
C LEU A 150 -19.81 30.04 -1.00
N THR A 151 -21.07 29.88 -1.41
CA THR A 151 -21.63 30.51 -2.61
C THR A 151 -21.45 32.03 -2.69
N PRO A 152 -21.68 32.83 -1.61
CA PRO A 152 -21.46 34.28 -1.64
C PRO A 152 -20.00 34.68 -1.94
N PHE A 153 -19.06 33.80 -1.63
CA PHE A 153 -17.63 34.05 -1.82
C PHE A 153 -17.11 33.62 -3.20
N ALA A 154 -17.84 32.77 -3.92
CA ALA A 154 -17.41 32.22 -5.21
C ALA A 154 -17.03 33.30 -6.23
N LYS A 155 -17.69 34.46 -6.21
CA LYS A 155 -17.39 35.61 -7.09
C LYS A 155 -15.99 36.20 -6.90
N PHE A 156 -15.34 35.94 -5.76
CA PHE A 156 -14.00 36.45 -5.46
C PHE A 156 -12.89 35.48 -5.89
N TYR A 157 -13.25 34.25 -6.29
CA TYR A 157 -12.30 33.19 -6.65
C TYR A 157 -12.67 32.60 -8.01
N GLY A 158 -11.86 32.89 -9.04
CA GLY A 158 -12.22 32.65 -10.45
C GLY A 158 -12.80 31.27 -10.75
N SER A 159 -12.08 30.19 -10.44
CA SER A 159 -12.51 28.82 -10.75
C SER A 159 -13.40 28.18 -9.68
N MET A 160 -13.74 28.90 -8.61
CA MET A 160 -14.45 28.30 -7.46
C MET A 160 -15.88 27.92 -7.81
N ASN A 161 -16.54 28.73 -8.63
CA ASN A 161 -17.93 28.47 -9.01
C ASN A 161 -18.06 27.18 -9.83
N GLU A 162 -17.12 26.93 -10.75
CA GLU A 162 -17.05 25.72 -11.58
C GLU A 162 -16.65 24.47 -10.77
N ARG A 163 -15.96 24.66 -9.64
CA ARG A 163 -15.45 23.59 -8.77
C ARG A 163 -16.17 23.51 -7.43
N MET A 164 -17.36 24.11 -7.28
CA MET A 164 -18.04 24.26 -6.00
C MET A 164 -18.19 22.92 -5.25
N ASP A 165 -18.50 21.85 -5.98
CA ASP A 165 -18.64 20.51 -5.39
C ASP A 165 -17.34 20.00 -4.77
N GLU A 166 -16.20 20.27 -5.40
CA GLU A 166 -14.87 19.92 -4.89
C GLU A 166 -14.54 20.70 -3.62
N TYR A 167 -14.85 22.01 -3.61
CA TYR A 167 -14.68 22.87 -2.43
C TYR A 167 -15.56 22.41 -1.26
N VAL A 168 -16.82 22.05 -1.52
CA VAL A 168 -17.75 21.54 -0.50
C VAL A 168 -17.23 20.22 0.08
N ARG A 169 -16.77 19.29 -0.77
CA ARG A 169 -16.22 18.00 -0.33
C ARG A 169 -14.96 18.16 0.50
N LEU A 170 -14.05 19.06 0.12
CA LEU A 170 -12.77 19.25 0.80
C LEU A 170 -12.80 20.27 1.94
N PHE A 171 -13.89 21.01 2.14
CA PHE A 171 -14.00 21.99 3.22
C PHE A 171 -13.65 21.38 4.59
N PRO A 172 -12.82 22.04 5.43
CA PRO A 172 -12.29 23.41 5.28
C PRO A 172 -10.95 23.52 4.52
N VAL A 173 -10.46 22.43 3.92
CA VAL A 173 -9.20 22.40 3.16
C VAL A 173 -9.42 22.95 1.75
N HIS A 174 -8.59 23.91 1.33
CA HIS A 174 -8.63 24.40 -0.05
C HIS A 174 -8.20 23.30 -1.04
N PRO A 175 -8.91 23.06 -2.14
CA PRO A 175 -8.55 22.00 -3.10
C PRO A 175 -7.12 22.09 -3.65
N ASP A 176 -6.59 23.31 -3.79
CA ASP A 176 -5.23 23.53 -4.28
C ASP A 176 -4.13 23.27 -3.21
N TYR A 177 -4.48 23.23 -1.92
CA TYR A 177 -3.54 22.80 -0.89
C TYR A 177 -3.16 21.33 -1.04
N ILE A 178 -4.09 20.46 -1.47
CA ILE A 178 -3.78 19.05 -1.71
C ILE A 178 -2.68 18.90 -2.77
N GLY A 179 -2.78 19.66 -3.86
CA GLY A 179 -1.74 19.64 -4.91
C GLY A 179 -0.41 20.25 -4.47
N THR A 180 -0.40 21.10 -3.44
CA THR A 180 0.83 21.68 -2.89
C THR A 180 1.46 20.79 -1.82
N PHE A 181 0.64 20.14 -1.00
CA PHE A 181 1.08 19.18 0.01
C PHE A 181 1.84 18.01 -0.60
N GLU A 182 1.35 17.48 -1.74
CA GLU A 182 2.08 16.47 -2.51
C GLU A 182 3.49 16.94 -2.85
N ARG A 183 3.62 18.14 -3.43
CA ARG A 183 4.94 18.71 -3.79
C ARG A 183 5.84 18.84 -2.56
N LEU A 184 5.32 19.29 -1.42
CA LEU A 184 6.12 19.44 -0.19
C LEU A 184 6.62 18.09 0.36
N VAL A 185 5.77 17.05 0.42
CA VAL A 185 6.17 15.70 0.86
C VAL A 185 7.25 15.11 -0.07
N PHE A 186 7.20 15.42 -1.37
CA PHE A 186 8.28 15.06 -2.31
C PHE A 186 9.57 15.86 -2.10
N THR A 187 9.50 17.05 -1.52
CA THR A 187 10.66 17.97 -1.39
C THR A 187 11.38 17.80 -0.05
N GLU A 188 10.66 17.53 1.05
CA GLU A 188 11.27 17.27 2.38
C GLU A 188 12.14 16.00 2.43
N LYS A 189 11.99 15.08 1.47
CA LYS A 189 12.81 13.85 1.38
C LYS A 189 14.06 13.98 0.49
N ARG A 190 14.46 15.21 0.11
CA ARG A 190 15.68 15.48 -0.68
C ARG A 190 16.81 16.13 0.13
N GLY A 191 16.67 16.20 1.46
CA GLY A 191 17.71 16.65 2.39
C GLY A 191 18.47 15.48 3.00
#